data_AF-A0A257KYP0-F1
#
_entry.id   AF-A0A257KYP0-F1
#
_cell.length_a   1.000
_cell.length_b   1.000
_cell.length_c   1.000
_cell.angle_alpha   90.00
_cell.angle_beta   90.00
_cell.angle_gamma   90.00
#
_symmetry.space_group_name_H-M   'P 1'
#
loop_
_entity.id
_entity.type
_entity.pdbx_description
1 polymer ?
#
loop_
_entity_poly.entity_id
_entity_poly.type
_entity_poly.pdbx_seq_one_letter_code
_entity_poly.pdbx_strand_id
1 'polypeptide(L)'
;MWDIVVQHTGNVGYRGATKREGLAYDPPVIDCSGWAAMLLTSAMEAINSASRSEVFNSEYRASIATWSDRMIALVEARVGAILNGEEISLANLPPYALIGLRQGGGAWANNHPRKRGITHVAQIVRRPTDRAPFISESQGWARPHGLRLTELGEWLDLTRPWLKAGEAWAVDPFAPPVDTRC
;
A
#
# COMPACT_ATOMS: atom_id res chain seq x y z
N MET A 1 -9.32 7.01 -5.08
CA MET A 1 -8.63 6.64 -3.83
C MET A 1 -9.11 7.48 -2.65
N TRP A 2 -8.95 8.81 -2.66
CA TRP A 2 -9.28 9.67 -1.52
C TRP A 2 -10.68 9.42 -0.93
N ASP A 3 -11.72 9.42 -1.77
CA ASP A 3 -13.10 9.26 -1.30
C ASP A 3 -13.33 7.90 -0.61
N ILE A 4 -12.72 6.83 -1.14
CA ILE A 4 -12.74 5.50 -0.54
C ILE A 4 -12.10 5.56 0.86
N VAL A 5 -10.96 6.24 0.99
CA VAL A 5 -10.25 6.37 2.26
C VAL A 5 -11.10 7.10 3.29
N VAL A 6 -11.58 8.30 2.96
CA VAL A 6 -12.36 9.13 3.89
C VAL A 6 -13.64 8.43 4.35
N GLN A 7 -14.28 7.65 3.47
CA GLN A 7 -15.47 6.89 3.82
C GLN A 7 -15.22 5.83 4.91
N HIS A 8 -14.05 5.19 4.91
CA HIS A 8 -13.78 4.02 5.75
C HIS A 8 -12.87 4.31 6.97
N THR A 9 -12.05 5.37 6.91
CA THR A 9 -11.19 5.77 8.04
C THR A 9 -12.03 6.04 9.29
N GLY A 10 -11.61 5.47 10.43
CA GLY A 10 -12.32 5.59 11.71
C GLY A 10 -13.53 4.66 11.89
N ASN A 11 -14.02 4.03 10.81
CA ASN A 11 -15.20 3.15 10.84
C ASN A 11 -14.87 1.67 10.68
N VAL A 12 -13.67 1.33 10.18
CA VAL A 12 -13.25 -0.04 9.89
C VAL A 12 -12.08 -0.44 10.77
N GLY A 13 -12.22 -1.57 11.47
CA GLY A 13 -11.21 -2.15 12.35
C GLY A 13 -10.14 -2.96 11.60
N TYR A 14 -9.17 -3.46 12.35
CA TYR A 14 -8.12 -4.35 11.82
C TYR A 14 -8.43 -5.80 12.17
N ARG A 15 -8.32 -6.69 11.19
CA ARG A 15 -8.22 -8.14 11.42
C ARG A 15 -7.30 -8.76 10.38
N GLY A 16 -6.23 -9.40 10.86
CA GLY A 16 -5.26 -10.07 9.99
C GLY A 16 -5.92 -11.10 9.06
N ALA A 17 -5.34 -11.27 7.87
CA ALA A 17 -5.82 -12.17 6.81
C ALA A 17 -7.21 -11.86 6.24
N THR A 18 -7.84 -10.75 6.64
CA THR A 18 -9.14 -10.34 6.09
C THR A 18 -8.96 -9.39 4.93
N LYS A 19 -9.55 -9.69 3.77
CA LYS A 19 -9.47 -8.84 2.58
C LYS A 19 -10.76 -8.03 2.41
N ARG A 20 -11.10 -7.67 1.17
CA ARG A 20 -12.18 -6.74 0.84
C ARG A 20 -13.55 -7.20 1.37
N GLU A 21 -13.80 -8.50 1.39
CA GLU A 21 -15.02 -9.11 1.92
C GLU A 21 -15.29 -8.76 3.39
N GLY A 22 -14.23 -8.46 4.17
CA GLY A 22 -14.37 -8.05 5.57
C GLY A 22 -15.04 -6.69 5.77
N LEU A 23 -15.15 -5.86 4.73
CA LEU A 23 -15.89 -4.61 4.79
C LEU A 23 -17.41 -4.81 4.91
N ALA A 24 -17.90 -6.01 4.60
CA ALA A 24 -19.32 -6.37 4.76
C ALA A 24 -19.64 -6.96 6.15
N TYR A 25 -18.67 -7.06 7.05
CA TYR A 25 -18.85 -7.65 8.38
C TYR A 25 -19.41 -6.61 9.35
N ASP A 26 -19.96 -7.07 10.48
CA ASP A 26 -20.41 -6.21 11.57
C ASP A 26 -19.69 -6.60 12.88
N PRO A 27 -18.74 -5.77 13.38
CA PRO A 27 -18.20 -4.56 12.77
C PRO A 27 -17.27 -4.85 11.57
N PRO A 28 -17.12 -3.90 10.62
CA PRO A 28 -16.29 -4.10 9.44
C PRO A 28 -14.81 -4.11 9.78
N VAL A 29 -14.04 -4.99 9.14
CA VAL A 29 -12.60 -5.16 9.40
C VAL A 29 -11.82 -5.50 8.12
N ILE A 30 -10.57 -5.07 8.03
CA ILE A 30 -9.69 -5.38 6.90
C ILE A 30 -8.22 -5.37 7.31
N ASP A 31 -7.37 -6.20 6.68
CA ASP A 31 -5.91 -6.17 6.89
C ASP A 31 -5.21 -5.15 5.97
N CYS A 32 -3.93 -4.88 6.25
CA CYS A 32 -3.12 -3.90 5.51
C CYS A 32 -3.05 -4.17 4.01
N SER A 33 -2.80 -5.42 3.63
CA SER A 33 -2.69 -5.82 2.22
C SER A 33 -4.04 -5.83 1.49
N GLY A 34 -5.13 -6.20 2.17
CA GLY A 34 -6.47 -6.13 1.62
C GLY A 34 -6.89 -4.68 1.35
N TRP A 35 -6.56 -3.78 2.28
CA TRP A 35 -6.80 -2.36 2.11
C TRP A 35 -5.99 -1.76 0.96
N ALA A 36 -4.68 -2.00 0.92
CA ALA A 36 -3.82 -1.53 -0.17
C ALA A 36 -4.26 -2.09 -1.53
N ALA A 37 -4.58 -3.38 -1.62
CA ALA A 37 -5.08 -4.00 -2.85
C ALA A 37 -6.36 -3.33 -3.35
N MET A 38 -7.31 -3.02 -2.45
CA MET A 38 -8.54 -2.33 -2.82
C MET A 38 -8.27 -0.92 -3.36
N LEU A 39 -7.40 -0.15 -2.71
CA LEU A 39 -7.05 1.20 -3.17
C LEU A 39 -6.34 1.17 -4.54
N LEU A 40 -5.36 0.29 -4.70
CA LEU A 40 -4.59 0.14 -5.93
C LEU A 40 -5.45 -0.31 -7.10
N THR A 41 -6.22 -1.37 -6.95
CA THR A 41 -7.10 -1.89 -8.02
C THR A 41 -8.14 -0.87 -8.44
N SER A 42 -8.77 -0.17 -7.49
CA SER A 42 -9.72 0.92 -7.78
C SER A 42 -9.06 2.07 -8.55
N ALA A 43 -7.81 2.42 -8.21
CA ALA A 43 -7.07 3.46 -8.92
C ALA A 43 -6.67 3.03 -10.35
N MET A 44 -6.20 1.80 -10.51
CA MET A 44 -5.86 1.22 -11.81
C MET A 44 -7.08 1.19 -12.76
N GLU A 45 -8.24 0.81 -12.24
CA GLU A 45 -9.51 0.85 -13.00
C GLU A 45 -9.91 2.27 -13.41
N ALA A 46 -9.75 3.23 -12.50
CA ALA A 46 -10.00 4.64 -12.81
C ALA A 46 -9.03 5.18 -13.89
N ILE A 47 -7.75 4.81 -13.84
CA ILE A 47 -6.75 5.20 -14.85
C ILE A 47 -7.10 4.59 -16.21
N ASN A 48 -7.42 3.29 -16.27
CA ASN A 48 -7.83 2.65 -17.53
C ASN A 48 -9.07 3.34 -18.12
N SER A 49 -10.06 3.62 -17.28
CA SER A 49 -11.31 4.29 -17.70
C SER A 49 -11.04 5.70 -18.23
N ALA A 50 -10.23 6.50 -17.51
CA ALA A 50 -9.91 7.87 -17.89
C ALA A 50 -9.04 7.94 -19.17
N SER A 51 -8.11 7.01 -19.33
CA SER A 51 -7.23 6.93 -20.52
C SER A 51 -7.88 6.26 -21.72
N ARG A 52 -9.04 5.60 -21.54
CA ARG A 52 -9.69 4.74 -22.55
C ARG A 52 -8.74 3.68 -23.12
N SER A 53 -7.83 3.19 -22.28
CA SER A 53 -6.80 2.22 -22.64
C SER A 53 -6.57 1.24 -21.50
N GLU A 54 -6.07 0.04 -21.81
CA GLU A 54 -5.71 -0.97 -20.82
C GLU A 54 -4.26 -0.77 -20.34
N VAL A 55 -4.00 0.31 -19.60
CA VAL A 55 -2.69 0.60 -19.00
C VAL A 55 -2.30 -0.45 -17.96
N PHE A 56 -3.29 -0.95 -17.21
CA PHE A 56 -3.16 -2.06 -16.27
C PHE A 56 -4.10 -3.17 -16.70
N ASN A 57 -3.58 -4.28 -17.22
CA ASN A 57 -4.42 -5.39 -17.65
C ASN A 57 -5.12 -6.10 -16.47
N SER A 58 -6.19 -6.84 -16.78
CA SER A 58 -6.98 -7.55 -15.77
C SER A 58 -6.16 -8.53 -14.92
N GLU A 59 -5.21 -9.26 -15.53
CA GLU A 59 -4.33 -10.20 -14.84
C GLU A 59 -3.45 -9.51 -13.79
N TYR A 60 -2.81 -8.40 -14.16
CA TYR A 60 -1.98 -7.62 -13.25
C TYR A 60 -2.82 -7.05 -12.10
N ARG A 61 -4.00 -6.48 -12.39
CA ARG A 61 -4.90 -5.98 -11.34
C ARG A 61 -5.32 -7.10 -10.37
N ALA A 62 -5.62 -8.30 -10.88
CA ALA A 62 -5.93 -9.46 -10.03
C ALA A 62 -4.72 -9.91 -9.20
N SER A 63 -3.51 -9.89 -9.76
CA SER A 63 -2.29 -10.30 -9.07
C SER A 63 -1.93 -9.43 -7.85
N ILE A 64 -2.35 -8.16 -7.85
CA ILE A 64 -2.11 -7.21 -6.75
C ILE A 64 -2.89 -7.59 -5.48
N ALA A 65 -4.00 -8.33 -5.60
CA ALA A 65 -4.76 -8.83 -4.45
C ALA A 65 -4.03 -10.01 -3.76
N THR A 66 -2.91 -9.69 -3.10
CA THR A 66 -1.98 -10.64 -2.49
C THR A 66 -1.45 -10.11 -1.15
N TRP A 67 -0.43 -10.76 -0.55
CA TRP A 67 0.20 -10.31 0.68
C TRP A 67 1.23 -9.19 0.44
N SER A 68 1.51 -8.40 1.48
CA SER A 68 2.33 -7.18 1.44
C SER A 68 3.65 -7.30 0.68
N ASP A 69 4.46 -8.32 0.97
CA ASP A 69 5.76 -8.54 0.30
C ASP A 69 5.61 -8.80 -1.20
N ARG A 70 4.69 -9.71 -1.57
CA ARG A 70 4.43 -10.02 -2.97
C ARG A 70 3.89 -8.83 -3.74
N MET A 71 3.06 -7.99 -3.12
CA MET A 71 2.54 -6.77 -3.72
C MET A 71 3.68 -5.81 -4.11
N ILE A 72 4.61 -5.54 -3.18
CA ILE A 72 5.79 -4.70 -3.45
C ILE A 72 6.63 -5.31 -4.58
N ALA A 73 6.87 -6.62 -4.56
CA ALA A 73 7.63 -7.32 -5.59
C ALA A 73 6.97 -7.28 -6.98
N LEU A 74 5.64 -7.38 -7.05
CA LEU A 74 4.88 -7.28 -8.31
C LEU A 74 4.96 -5.87 -8.91
N VAL A 75 4.88 -4.84 -8.07
CA VAL A 75 5.03 -3.46 -8.54
C VAL A 75 6.46 -3.20 -8.98
N GLU A 76 7.46 -3.56 -8.17
CA GLU A 76 8.88 -3.45 -8.51
C GLU A 76 9.19 -4.14 -9.85
N ALA A 77 8.73 -5.38 -10.04
CA ALA A 77 8.96 -6.11 -11.29
C ALA A 77 8.35 -5.42 -12.51
N ARG A 78 7.20 -4.76 -12.34
CA ARG A 78 6.56 -4.00 -13.42
C ARG A 78 7.33 -2.72 -13.75
N VAL A 79 7.77 -1.97 -12.73
CA VAL A 79 8.32 -0.61 -12.93
C VAL A 79 9.85 -0.55 -12.96
N GLY A 80 10.52 -1.64 -12.57
CA GLY A 80 11.98 -1.74 -12.57
C GLY A 80 12.68 -0.89 -11.51
N ALA A 81 11.95 -0.32 -10.54
CA ALA A 81 12.48 0.60 -9.54
C ALA A 81 11.87 0.36 -8.15
N ILE A 82 12.70 0.55 -7.12
CA ILE A 82 12.34 0.45 -5.71
C ILE A 82 13.27 1.37 -4.90
N LEU A 83 12.72 2.06 -3.92
CA LEU A 83 13.50 2.79 -2.90
C LEU A 83 13.69 1.89 -1.69
N ASN A 84 14.88 1.88 -1.10
CA ASN A 84 15.14 1.27 0.21
C ASN A 84 14.88 2.25 1.35
N GLY A 85 14.79 1.74 2.59
CA GLY A 85 14.33 2.52 3.73
C GLY A 85 15.06 3.84 3.99
N GLU A 86 16.38 3.91 3.77
CA GLU A 86 17.15 5.15 3.94
C GLU A 86 16.85 6.20 2.87
N GLU A 87 16.34 5.78 1.71
CA GLU A 87 15.97 6.63 0.60
C GLU A 87 14.53 7.16 0.77
N ILE A 88 13.73 6.58 1.67
CA ILE A 88 12.34 6.97 1.93
C ILE A 88 12.32 8.29 2.70
N SER A 89 11.99 9.36 1.99
CA SER A 89 11.83 10.70 2.53
C SER A 89 10.72 11.45 1.79
N LEU A 90 10.28 12.58 2.35
CA LEU A 90 9.29 13.44 1.70
C LEU A 90 9.76 13.90 0.29
N ALA A 91 11.07 14.07 0.09
CA ALA A 91 11.64 14.55 -1.16
C ALA A 91 11.75 13.44 -2.23
N ASN A 92 11.93 12.19 -1.82
CA ASN A 92 12.21 11.08 -2.73
C ASN A 92 10.98 10.21 -3.02
N LEU A 93 9.97 10.24 -2.15
CA LEU A 93 8.80 9.38 -2.30
C LEU A 93 7.96 9.74 -3.53
N PRO A 94 7.59 8.74 -4.37
CA PRO A 94 6.61 8.93 -5.42
C PRO A 94 5.27 9.47 -4.88
N PRO A 95 4.52 10.29 -5.65
CA PRO A 95 3.31 10.96 -5.18
C PRO A 95 2.19 10.05 -4.64
N TYR A 96 2.20 8.78 -5.04
CA TYR A 96 1.26 7.75 -4.61
C TYR A 96 2.00 6.43 -4.31
N ALA A 97 3.18 6.52 -3.71
CA ALA A 97 3.99 5.35 -3.41
C ALA A 97 3.22 4.32 -2.57
N LEU A 98 3.48 3.05 -2.87
CA LEU A 98 3.16 1.93 -2.00
C LEU A 98 4.40 1.63 -1.16
N ILE A 99 4.25 1.61 0.16
CA ILE A 99 5.36 1.47 1.11
C ILE A 99 5.20 0.17 1.88
N GLY A 100 6.16 -0.74 1.75
CA GLY A 100 6.24 -1.99 2.48
C GLY A 100 7.19 -1.86 3.66
N LEU A 101 6.78 -2.35 4.83
CA LEU A 101 7.57 -2.33 6.06
C LEU A 101 7.70 -3.74 6.65
N ARG A 102 8.91 -4.05 7.13
CA ARG A 102 9.18 -5.19 8.00
C ARG A 102 8.92 -4.76 9.45
N GLN A 103 7.64 -4.76 9.83
CA GLN A 103 7.19 -4.45 11.19
C GLN A 103 6.80 -5.74 11.93
N GLY A 104 7.57 -6.07 12.97
CA GLY A 104 7.31 -7.19 13.86
C GLY A 104 7.48 -8.59 13.25
N GLY A 105 7.06 -9.61 14.01
CA GLY A 105 7.15 -11.02 13.65
C GLY A 105 6.07 -11.86 14.34
N GLY A 106 5.77 -13.03 13.76
CA GLY A 106 4.79 -14.02 14.24
C GLY A 106 4.72 -15.20 13.27
N ALA A 107 3.95 -16.25 13.58
CA ALA A 107 3.84 -17.44 12.72
C ALA A 107 3.46 -17.09 11.27
N TRP A 108 2.62 -16.06 11.08
CA TRP A 108 2.19 -15.53 9.78
C TRP A 108 3.26 -14.80 8.96
N ALA A 109 4.39 -14.43 9.58
CA ALA A 109 5.58 -13.97 8.88
C ALA A 109 6.28 -15.13 8.13
N ASN A 110 6.01 -16.38 8.53
CA ASN A 110 6.58 -17.60 7.95
C ASN A 110 5.62 -18.36 7.01
N ASN A 111 4.36 -17.91 6.87
CA ASN A 111 3.32 -18.67 6.14
C ASN A 111 3.49 -18.69 4.61
N HIS A 112 4.32 -17.81 4.05
CA HIS A 112 4.62 -17.72 2.62
C HIS A 112 6.06 -17.21 2.44
N PRO A 113 6.75 -17.48 1.32
CA PRO A 113 8.08 -16.92 1.08
C PRO A 113 7.97 -15.39 0.99
N ARG A 114 8.34 -14.72 2.09
CA ARG A 114 8.51 -13.27 2.17
C ARG A 114 10.00 -12.97 1.98
N LYS A 115 10.45 -12.83 0.73
CA LYS A 115 11.88 -12.63 0.40
C LYS A 115 12.48 -11.44 1.15
N ARG A 116 11.69 -10.39 1.38
CA ARG A 116 12.10 -9.19 2.12
C ARG A 116 11.55 -9.15 3.55
N GLY A 117 10.69 -10.09 3.93
CA GLY A 117 10.07 -10.14 5.24
C GLY A 117 9.02 -9.03 5.45
N ILE A 118 8.49 -8.42 4.39
CA ILE A 118 7.54 -7.31 4.51
C ILE A 118 6.24 -7.83 5.11
N THR A 119 5.85 -7.28 6.26
CA THR A 119 4.68 -7.70 7.06
C THR A 119 3.57 -6.66 7.04
N HIS A 120 3.89 -5.40 6.78
CA HIS A 120 2.94 -4.30 6.70
C HIS A 120 3.07 -3.55 5.37
N VAL A 121 1.98 -2.97 4.90
CA VAL A 121 1.98 -2.14 3.70
C VAL A 121 1.03 -0.95 3.89
N ALA A 122 1.47 0.19 3.40
CA ALA A 122 0.77 1.47 3.47
C ALA A 122 0.77 2.15 2.09
N GLN A 123 -0.26 2.96 1.83
CA GLN A 123 -0.46 3.62 0.54
C GLN A 123 -0.47 5.13 0.71
N ILE A 124 0.34 5.86 -0.06
CA ILE A 124 0.21 7.32 -0.16
C ILE A 124 -1.04 7.66 -0.96
N VAL A 125 -1.89 8.52 -0.40
CA VAL A 125 -3.04 9.13 -1.07
C VAL A 125 -2.93 10.65 -1.00
N ARG A 126 -3.61 11.34 -1.92
CA ARG A 126 -3.58 12.81 -1.96
C ARG A 126 -4.97 13.38 -1.85
N ARG A 127 -5.10 14.42 -1.01
CA ARG A 127 -6.33 15.19 -0.88
C ARG A 127 -6.62 15.93 -2.20
N PRO A 128 -7.84 15.84 -2.76
CA PRO A 128 -8.13 16.45 -4.05
C PRO A 128 -8.00 17.98 -4.07
N THR A 129 -8.31 18.66 -2.96
CA THR A 129 -8.39 20.12 -2.90
C THR A 129 -7.05 20.83 -3.01
N ASP A 130 -6.00 20.29 -2.39
CA ASP A 130 -4.67 20.92 -2.30
C ASP A 130 -3.52 19.96 -2.56
N ARG A 131 -3.83 18.71 -2.96
CA ARG A 131 -2.86 17.66 -3.27
C ARG A 131 -1.98 17.27 -2.10
N ALA A 132 -2.33 17.66 -0.86
CA ALA A 132 -1.57 17.32 0.33
C ALA A 132 -1.42 15.79 0.47
N PRO A 133 -0.22 15.27 0.75
CA PRO A 133 0.03 13.83 0.84
C PRO A 133 -0.30 13.27 2.23
N PHE A 134 -1.01 12.14 2.23
CA PHE A 134 -1.36 11.38 3.42
C PHE A 134 -0.99 9.92 3.22
N ILE A 135 -0.76 9.21 4.31
CA ILE A 135 -0.66 7.76 4.35
C ILE A 135 -2.01 7.18 4.78
N SER A 136 -2.53 6.27 3.98
CA SER A 136 -3.63 5.40 4.35
C SER A 136 -3.13 3.98 4.59
N GLU A 137 -3.46 3.42 5.75
CA GLU A 137 -3.04 2.09 6.16
C GLU A 137 -4.10 1.42 7.04
N SER A 138 -4.11 0.08 7.07
CA SER A 138 -4.84 -0.70 8.08
C SER A 138 -3.85 -1.34 9.04
N GLN A 139 -3.97 -1.06 10.34
CA GLN A 139 -2.93 -1.37 11.32
C GLN A 139 -3.54 -1.91 12.61
N GLY A 140 -3.00 -3.02 13.11
CA GLY A 140 -3.43 -3.66 14.36
C GLY A 140 -2.65 -3.22 15.60
N TRP A 141 -1.51 -2.54 15.43
CA TRP A 141 -0.48 -2.44 16.47
C TRP A 141 -0.43 -1.07 17.13
N ALA A 142 -1.15 -0.08 16.60
CA ALA A 142 -1.27 1.26 17.15
C ALA A 142 -2.74 1.68 17.19
N ARG A 143 -3.08 2.56 18.13
CA ARG A 143 -4.41 3.14 18.25
C ARG A 143 -4.57 4.39 17.37
N PRO A 144 -5.76 4.61 16.78
CA PRO A 144 -6.88 3.67 16.69
C PRO A 144 -6.55 2.45 15.82
N HIS A 145 -7.05 1.28 16.21
CA HIS A 145 -6.88 0.04 15.42
C HIS A 145 -7.72 0.14 14.13
N GLY A 146 -7.22 -0.43 13.04
CA GLY A 146 -7.92 -0.42 11.75
C GLY A 146 -7.42 0.66 10.82
N LEU A 147 -8.35 1.23 10.05
CA LEU A 147 -8.02 2.18 9.00
C LEU A 147 -7.70 3.56 9.54
N ARG A 148 -6.53 4.06 9.16
CA ARG A 148 -6.02 5.37 9.54
C ARG A 148 -5.69 6.20 8.31
N LEU A 149 -5.74 7.51 8.51
CA LEU A 149 -5.29 8.50 7.55
C LEU A 149 -4.41 9.50 8.31
N THR A 150 -3.11 9.49 8.01
CA THR A 150 -2.10 10.30 8.71
C THR A 150 -1.40 11.20 7.70
N GLU A 151 -1.09 12.44 8.07
CA GLU A 151 -0.27 13.29 7.20
C GLU A 151 1.08 12.63 6.92
N LEU A 152 1.60 12.74 5.69
CA LEU A 152 2.82 12.01 5.32
C LEU A 152 4.02 12.40 6.20
N GLY A 153 4.17 13.67 6.54
CA GLY A 153 5.25 14.13 7.43
C GLY A 153 5.19 13.49 8.82
N GLU A 154 4.01 13.52 9.43
CA GLU A 154 3.75 12.88 10.73
C GLU A 154 3.99 11.36 10.66
N TRP A 155 3.50 10.70 9.60
CA TRP A 155 3.72 9.27 9.43
C TRP A 155 5.20 8.91 9.27
N LEU A 156 5.98 9.71 8.54
CA LEU A 156 7.42 9.51 8.39
C LEU A 156 8.13 9.64 9.73
N ASP A 157 7.74 10.60 10.57
CA ASP A 157 8.32 10.77 11.91
C ASP A 157 7.98 9.60 12.84
N LEU A 158 6.72 9.17 12.87
CA LEU A 158 6.28 8.02 13.65
C LEU A 158 6.93 6.71 13.20
N THR A 159 7.15 6.56 11.89
CA THR A 159 7.65 5.33 11.27
C THR A 159 9.17 5.30 11.15
N ARG A 160 9.86 6.41 11.43
CA ARG A 160 11.32 6.57 11.33
C ARG A 160 12.13 5.40 11.90
N PRO A 161 11.78 4.77 13.05
CA PRO A 161 12.51 3.62 13.57
C PRO A 161 12.56 2.39 12.63
N TRP A 162 11.65 2.31 11.65
CA TRP A 162 11.53 1.22 10.68
C TRP A 162 12.01 1.60 9.27
N LEU A 163 12.30 2.89 9.01
CA LEU A 163 12.78 3.37 7.71
C LEU A 163 14.29 3.19 7.59
N LYS A 164 14.73 1.93 7.50
CA LYS A 164 16.14 1.54 7.39
C LYS A 164 16.38 0.63 6.20
N ALA A 165 17.63 0.59 5.73
CA ALA A 165 18.05 -0.37 4.72
C ALA A 165 17.71 -1.80 5.17
N GLY A 166 17.05 -2.57 4.30
CA GLY A 166 16.62 -3.94 4.61
C GLY A 166 15.39 -4.05 5.51
N GLU A 167 14.73 -2.95 5.87
CA GLU A 167 13.53 -2.94 6.72
C GLU A 167 12.32 -2.28 6.06
N ALA A 168 12.55 -1.36 5.12
CA ALA A 168 11.49 -0.65 4.42
C ALA A 168 11.81 -0.54 2.93
N TRP A 169 10.74 -0.52 2.13
CA TRP A 169 10.81 -0.35 0.69
C TRP A 169 9.63 0.48 0.19
N ALA A 170 9.84 1.30 -0.83
CA ALA A 170 8.78 2.03 -1.51
C ALA A 170 8.85 1.86 -3.02
N VAL A 171 7.70 1.77 -3.66
CA VAL A 171 7.56 1.61 -5.12
C VAL A 171 6.48 2.55 -5.64
N ASP A 172 6.57 2.96 -6.91
CA ASP A 172 5.51 3.72 -7.58
C ASP A 172 4.58 2.78 -8.35
N PRO A 173 3.38 2.46 -7.82
CA PRO A 173 2.44 1.55 -8.50
C PRO A 173 1.89 2.09 -9.83
N PHE A 174 2.04 3.39 -10.10
CA PHE A 174 1.46 4.04 -11.27
C PHE A 174 2.50 4.57 -12.26
N ALA A 175 3.79 4.34 -12.01
CA ALA A 175 4.83 4.63 -12.98
C ALA A 175 4.65 3.77 -14.27
N PRO A 176 5.15 4.23 -15.43
CA PRO A 176 5.22 3.39 -16.62
C PRO A 176 5.96 2.07 -16.35
N PRO A 177 5.58 0.97 -17.02
CA PRO A 177 6.34 -0.26 -16.90
C PRO A 177 7.75 -0.08 -17.49
N VAL A 178 8.72 -0.85 -17.00
CA VAL A 178 10.03 -0.92 -17.65
C VAL A 178 9.85 -1.45 -19.08
N ASP A 179 10.46 -0.78 -20.06
CA ASP A 179 10.41 -1.26 -21.44
C ASP A 179 11.26 -2.53 -21.54
N THR A 180 10.61 -3.68 -21.71
CA THR A 180 11.30 -4.97 -21.85
C THR A 180 11.71 -5.24 -23.30
N ARG A 181 11.64 -4.26 -24.20
CA ARG A 181 12.12 -4.39 -25.59
C ARG A 181 13.61 -4.02 -25.65
N CYS A 182 14.46 -5.00 -25.37
CA CYS A 182 15.83 -5.05 -25.89
C CYS A 182 15.87 -6.00 -27.09
#